data_AF-A0A7X4FBY9-F1
#
_entry.id   AF-A0A7X4FBY9-F1
#
_cell.length_a   1.000
_cell.length_b   1.000
_cell.length_c   1.000
_cell.angle_alpha   90.00
_cell.angle_beta   90.00
_cell.angle_gamma   90.00
#
_symmetry.space_group_name_H-M   'P 1'
#
loop_
_entity.id
_entity.type
_entity.pdbx_description
1 polymer ?
#
loop_
_entity_poly.entity_id
_entity_poly.type
_entity_poly.pdbx_seq_one_letter_code
_entity_poly.pdbx_strand_id
1 'polypeptide(L)'
;MQSAHYNDNVFINCPFDSAYKHLFDAMVFTIHDCGFIPRCALEEDDASEVRIDKIYNIIADCRYGIHDISRIQLDTISGFPRFNMPLELGIFLGAKKFGIEEQKRKRCLILDTEPYRYQQFISDIAGQDIQAHNYTS
;
A
#
# COMPACT_ATOMS: atom_id res chain seq x y z
N MET A 1 -6.89 1.84 -21.16
CA MET A 1 -5.87 2.80 -21.66
C MET A 1 -4.88 3.02 -20.54
N GLN A 2 -3.60 3.17 -20.87
CA GLN A 2 -2.52 3.37 -19.90
C GLN A 2 -2.65 4.74 -19.24
N SER A 3 -2.50 4.84 -17.92
CA SER A 3 -2.41 6.14 -17.25
C SER A 3 -1.19 6.89 -17.74
N ALA A 4 -1.36 8.15 -18.13
CA ALA A 4 -0.28 9.04 -18.57
C ALA A 4 0.81 9.21 -17.51
N HIS A 5 0.48 8.91 -16.25
CA HIS A 5 1.35 9.08 -15.09
C HIS A 5 1.83 7.76 -14.49
N TYR A 6 1.76 6.63 -15.21
CA TYR A 6 2.14 5.32 -14.64
C TYR A 6 3.51 5.32 -13.96
N ASN A 7 4.51 5.91 -14.64
CA ASN A 7 5.88 5.96 -14.15
C ASN A 7 6.08 6.92 -12.96
N ASP A 8 5.11 7.80 -12.69
CA ASP A 8 5.20 8.83 -11.66
C ASP A 8 4.27 8.52 -10.48
N ASN A 9 3.29 7.65 -10.68
CA ASN A 9 2.30 7.29 -9.66
C ASN A 9 2.88 6.32 -8.62
N VAL A 10 2.60 6.62 -7.35
CA VAL A 10 2.96 5.83 -6.17
C VAL A 10 1.69 5.44 -5.43
N PHE A 11 1.37 4.14 -5.41
CA PHE A 11 0.25 3.63 -4.63
C PHE A 11 0.60 3.63 -3.13
N ILE A 12 -0.16 4.36 -2.32
CA ILE A 12 -0.03 4.37 -0.87
C ILE A 12 -1.11 3.47 -0.28
N ASN A 13 -0.66 2.33 0.22
CA ASN A 13 -1.40 1.45 1.09
C ASN A 13 -0.89 1.71 2.51
N CYS A 14 -1.61 2.47 3.33
CA CYS A 14 -1.30 2.63 4.76
C CYS A 14 -2.56 2.70 5.66
N PRO A 15 -2.41 2.63 6.98
CA PRO A 15 -3.50 2.94 7.91
C PRO A 15 -3.98 4.39 7.77
N PHE A 16 -5.25 4.65 8.08
CA PHE A 16 -5.89 5.97 7.90
C PHE A 16 -6.56 6.52 9.17
N ASP A 17 -6.30 5.92 10.33
CA ASP A 17 -6.77 6.49 11.59
C ASP A 17 -5.99 7.76 11.96
N SER A 18 -6.55 8.52 12.90
CA SER A 18 -6.01 9.81 13.33
C SER A 18 -4.57 9.73 13.85
N ALA A 19 -4.18 8.62 14.49
CA ALA A 19 -2.83 8.45 15.00
C ALA A 19 -1.80 8.25 13.87
N TYR A 20 -2.24 7.75 12.70
CA TYR A 20 -1.37 7.56 11.53
C TYR A 20 -1.28 8.79 10.63
N LYS A 21 -2.18 9.77 10.79
CA LYS A 21 -2.32 10.92 9.88
C LYS A 21 -1.02 11.68 9.63
N HIS A 22 -0.20 11.89 10.67
CA HIS A 22 1.08 12.59 10.52
C HIS A 22 2.08 11.83 9.65
N LEU A 23 2.13 10.50 9.77
CA LEU A 23 3.01 9.67 8.93
C LEU A 23 2.49 9.61 7.50
N PHE A 24 1.18 9.54 7.31
CA PHE A 24 0.57 9.66 5.98
C PHE A 24 0.91 10.99 5.30
N ASP A 25 0.77 12.12 6.01
CA ASP A 25 1.09 13.44 5.47
C ASP A 25 2.58 13.58 5.12
N ALA A 26 3.46 13.06 5.97
CA ALA A 26 4.89 13.02 5.69
C ALA A 26 5.22 12.19 4.44
N MET A 27 4.56 11.03 4.26
CA MET A 27 4.72 10.21 3.06
C MET A 27 4.24 10.94 1.80
N VAL A 28 3.03 11.52 1.83
CA VAL A 28 2.47 12.30 0.71
C VAL A 28 3.38 13.46 0.35
N PHE A 29 3.83 14.23 1.34
CA PHE A 29 4.77 15.34 1.15
C PHE A 29 6.07 14.86 0.48
N THR A 30 6.66 13.78 1.00
CA THR A 30 7.93 13.25 0.48
C THR A 30 7.79 12.75 -0.96
N ILE A 31 6.69 12.08 -1.29
CA ILE A 31 6.39 11.62 -2.65
C ILE A 31 6.31 12.82 -3.60
N HIS A 32 5.58 13.87 -3.22
CA HIS A 32 5.49 15.10 -4.00
C HIS A 32 6.82 15.83 -4.15
N ASP A 33 7.59 15.97 -3.07
CA ASP A 33 8.92 16.60 -3.08
C ASP A 33 9.90 15.86 -4.01
N CYS A 34 9.77 14.52 -4.09
CA CYS A 34 10.52 13.70 -5.01
C CYS A 34 10.02 13.76 -6.48
N GLY A 35 8.98 14.55 -6.78
CA GLY A 35 8.40 14.72 -8.12
C GLY A 35 7.44 13.61 -8.55
N PHE A 36 6.98 12.78 -7.62
CA PHE A 36 6.03 11.70 -7.89
C PHE A 36 4.58 12.11 -7.51
N ILE A 37 3.62 11.29 -7.91
CA ILE A 37 2.19 11.51 -7.69
C ILE A 37 1.67 10.45 -6.70
N PRO A 38 1.34 10.83 -5.45
CA PRO A 38 0.76 9.88 -4.50
C PRO A 38 -0.66 9.52 -4.94
N ARG A 39 -0.97 8.23 -4.90
CA ARG A 39 -2.30 7.69 -5.20
C ARG A 39 -2.78 6.83 -4.02
N CYS A 40 -3.95 7.08 -3.47
CA CYS A 40 -4.48 6.26 -2.37
C CYS A 40 -5.96 5.91 -2.55
N ALA A 41 -6.39 4.78 -1.99
CA ALA A 41 -7.76 4.29 -2.13
C ALA A 41 -8.83 5.15 -1.41
N LEU A 42 -8.42 6.17 -0.64
CA LEU A 42 -9.32 7.14 -0.03
C LEU A 42 -9.70 8.30 -0.97
N GLU A 43 -9.19 8.33 -2.20
CA GLU A 43 -9.43 9.43 -3.14
C GLU A 43 -10.92 9.67 -3.46
N GLU A 44 -11.80 8.66 -3.38
CA GLU A 44 -13.23 8.86 -3.63
C GLU A 44 -14.13 7.91 -2.82
N ASP A 45 -14.90 8.49 -1.89
CA ASP A 45 -15.98 7.83 -1.14
C ASP A 45 -17.29 7.83 -1.96
N ASP A 46 -17.20 7.50 -3.26
CA ASP A 46 -18.38 7.35 -4.10
C ASP A 46 -19.00 5.95 -3.89
N ALA A 47 -20.20 5.90 -3.32
CA ALA A 47 -20.88 4.70 -2.80
C ALA A 47 -21.36 3.74 -3.89
N SER A 48 -21.16 4.06 -5.18
CA SER A 48 -21.57 3.25 -6.32
C SER A 48 -20.52 2.25 -6.80
N GLU A 49 -19.24 2.40 -6.43
CA GLU A 49 -18.16 1.54 -6.91
C GLU A 49 -17.67 0.55 -5.85
N VAL A 50 -17.36 -0.68 -6.27
CA VAL A 50 -16.78 -1.68 -5.37
C VAL A 50 -15.36 -1.26 -5.02
N ARG A 51 -15.09 -1.04 -3.73
CA ARG A 51 -13.77 -0.59 -3.21
C ARG A 51 -12.58 -1.38 -3.79
N ILE A 52 -12.75 -2.68 -4.01
CA ILE A 52 -11.69 -3.53 -4.56
C ILE A 52 -11.35 -3.19 -6.03
N ASP A 53 -12.32 -2.77 -6.83
CA ASP A 53 -12.09 -2.40 -8.22
C ASP A 53 -11.32 -1.08 -8.30
N LYS A 54 -11.61 -0.13 -7.40
CA LYS A 54 -10.79 1.09 -7.23
C LYS A 54 -9.33 0.75 -6.93
N ILE A 55 -9.11 -0.19 -6.02
CA ILE A 55 -7.76 -0.68 -5.69
C ILE A 55 -7.09 -1.28 -6.93
N TYR A 56 -7.79 -2.13 -7.69
CA TYR A 56 -7.24 -2.70 -8.93
C TYR A 56 -6.84 -1.62 -9.94
N ASN A 57 -7.69 -0.61 -10.14
CA ASN A 57 -7.43 0.49 -11.06
C ASN A 57 -6.22 1.32 -10.62
N ILE A 58 -6.16 1.71 -9.34
CA ILE A 58 -5.01 2.46 -8.81
C ILE A 58 -3.72 1.65 -8.96
N ILE A 59 -3.73 0.36 -8.58
CA ILE A 59 -2.55 -0.51 -8.70
C ILE A 59 -2.13 -0.66 -10.16
N ALA A 60 -3.08 -0.83 -11.08
CA ALA A 60 -2.79 -0.93 -12.51
C ALA A 60 -2.07 0.34 -13.02
N ASP A 61 -2.43 1.50 -12.49
CA ASP A 61 -1.92 2.83 -12.85
C ASP A 61 -0.66 3.26 -12.09
N CYS A 62 -0.14 2.48 -11.16
CA CYS A 62 1.05 2.84 -10.38
C CYS A 62 2.26 1.94 -10.69
N ARG A 63 3.41 2.53 -11.04
CA ARG A 63 4.68 1.81 -11.09
C ARG A 63 5.23 1.51 -9.70
N TYR A 64 5.00 2.41 -8.76
CA TYR A 64 5.56 2.33 -7.42
C TYR A 64 4.47 2.05 -6.39
N GLY A 65 4.84 1.43 -5.27
CA GLY A 65 3.95 1.19 -4.14
C GLY A 65 4.67 1.42 -2.81
N ILE A 66 3.99 1.98 -1.84
CA ILE A 66 4.40 2.02 -0.43
C ILE A 66 3.31 1.31 0.35
N HIS A 67 3.66 0.20 1.01
CA HIS A 67 2.72 -0.63 1.74
C HIS A 67 3.15 -0.69 3.20
N ASP A 68 2.42 0.02 4.05
CA ASP A 68 2.59 -0.07 5.49
C ASP A 68 1.63 -1.13 6.06
N ILE A 69 2.19 -2.23 6.57
CA ILE A 69 1.42 -3.35 7.15
C ILE A 69 1.52 -3.38 8.68
N SER A 70 2.00 -2.29 9.30
CA SER A 70 2.23 -2.17 10.74
C SER A 70 0.96 -2.35 11.58
N ARG A 71 -0.20 -2.00 11.02
CA ARG A 71 -1.46 -1.87 11.74
C ARG A 71 -2.44 -3.00 11.43
N ILE A 72 -2.08 -4.21 11.84
CA ILE A 72 -3.05 -5.30 11.99
C ILE A 72 -3.76 -5.08 13.33
N GLN A 73 -4.84 -4.30 13.31
CA GLN A 73 -5.68 -4.08 14.48
C GLN A 73 -6.97 -4.88 14.38
N LEU A 74 -7.44 -5.33 15.54
CA LEU A 74 -8.79 -5.86 15.68
C LEU A 74 -9.76 -4.70 15.42
N ASP A 75 -10.72 -4.94 14.55
CA ASP A 75 -11.86 -4.07 14.39
C ASP A 75 -12.64 -3.98 15.71
N THR A 76 -12.87 -2.78 16.21
CA THR A 76 -13.48 -2.57 17.53
C THR A 76 -14.95 -3.01 17.61
N ILE A 77 -15.60 -3.20 16.45
CA ILE A 77 -17.01 -3.59 16.36
C ILE A 77 -17.14 -5.11 16.21
N SER A 78 -16.37 -5.71 15.30
CA SER A 78 -16.46 -7.13 14.96
C SER A 78 -15.45 -8.01 15.72
N GLY A 79 -14.41 -7.41 16.30
CA GLY A 79 -13.35 -8.14 17.02
C GLY A 79 -12.40 -8.91 16.11
N PHE A 80 -12.53 -8.79 14.77
CA PHE A 80 -11.69 -9.48 13.82
C PHE A 80 -10.55 -8.58 13.31
N PRO A 81 -9.35 -9.14 13.05
CA PRO A 81 -8.25 -8.39 12.45
C PRO A 81 -8.62 -7.88 11.05
N ARG A 82 -8.38 -6.58 10.78
CA ARG A 82 -8.55 -6.00 9.44
C ARG A 82 -7.37 -6.40 8.55
N PHE A 83 -7.63 -7.23 7.55
CA PHE A 83 -6.61 -7.72 6.60
C PHE A 83 -6.52 -6.94 5.28
N ASN A 84 -7.18 -5.79 5.17
CA ASN A 84 -7.19 -4.99 3.94
C ASN A 84 -5.77 -4.66 3.47
N MET A 85 -4.92 -4.25 4.41
CA MET A 85 -3.54 -3.85 4.17
C MET A 85 -2.68 -4.99 3.58
N PRO A 86 -2.64 -6.21 4.18
CA PRO A 86 -2.09 -7.40 3.54
C PRO A 86 -2.71 -7.78 2.19
N LEU A 87 -4.03 -7.65 2.04
CA LEU A 87 -4.73 -7.97 0.80
C LEU A 87 -4.27 -7.06 -0.36
N GLU A 88 -4.24 -5.75 -0.12
CA GLU A 88 -3.80 -4.74 -1.09
C GLU A 88 -2.33 -4.93 -1.49
N LEU A 89 -1.45 -5.28 -0.53
CA LEU A 89 -0.07 -5.70 -0.81
C LEU A 89 -0.02 -6.95 -1.69
N GLY A 90 -0.81 -7.97 -1.36
CA GLY A 90 -0.91 -9.21 -2.13
C GLY A 90 -1.32 -8.97 -3.59
N ILE A 91 -2.30 -8.09 -3.80
CA ILE A 91 -2.75 -7.69 -5.15
C ILE A 91 -1.62 -6.97 -5.90
N PHE A 92 -0.93 -6.03 -5.27
CA PHE A 92 0.18 -5.31 -5.90
C PHE A 92 1.33 -6.26 -6.31
N LEU A 93 1.70 -7.17 -5.42
CA LEU A 93 2.70 -8.20 -5.70
C LEU A 93 2.24 -9.18 -6.79
N GLY A 94 0.95 -9.54 -6.80
CA GLY A 94 0.33 -10.34 -7.85
C GLY A 94 0.40 -9.66 -9.21
N ALA A 95 0.07 -8.37 -9.28
CA ALA A 95 0.19 -7.56 -10.50
C ALA A 95 1.65 -7.52 -10.99
N LYS A 96 2.61 -7.35 -10.07
CA LYS A 96 4.04 -7.42 -10.38
C LYS A 96 4.48 -8.79 -10.92
N LYS A 97 3.99 -9.87 -10.32
CA LYS A 97 4.42 -11.24 -10.63
C LYS A 97 3.80 -11.76 -11.92
N PHE A 98 2.50 -11.55 -12.09
CA PHE A 98 1.68 -12.17 -13.14
C PHE A 98 1.23 -11.21 -14.23
N GLY A 99 1.38 -9.90 -14.03
CA GLY A 99 1.09 -8.90 -15.06
C GLY A 99 2.07 -8.94 -16.23
N ILE A 100 1.72 -8.21 -17.29
CA ILE A 100 2.54 -8.10 -18.51
C ILE A 100 3.33 -6.79 -18.53
N GLU A 101 4.40 -6.77 -19.32
CA GLU A 101 5.18 -5.57 -19.66
C GLU A 101 5.60 -4.69 -18.46
N GLU A 102 4.97 -3.52 -18.31
CA GLU A 102 5.25 -2.54 -17.27
C GLU A 102 4.87 -3.01 -15.88
N GLN A 103 3.87 -3.87 -15.76
CA GLN A 103 3.44 -4.39 -14.46
C GLN A 103 4.60 -5.19 -13.81
N LYS A 104 5.40 -5.92 -14.61
CA LYS A 104 6.61 -6.62 -14.12
C LYS A 104 7.70 -5.69 -13.60
N ARG A 105 7.67 -4.42 -13.99
CA ARG A 105 8.64 -3.39 -13.56
C ARG A 105 8.24 -2.69 -12.26
N LYS A 106 7.09 -3.06 -11.66
CA LYS A 106 6.65 -2.50 -10.39
C LYS A 106 7.69 -2.69 -9.29
N ARG A 107 7.84 -1.66 -8.47
CA ARG A 107 8.68 -1.69 -7.27
C ARG A 107 7.87 -1.21 -6.09
N CYS A 108 8.07 -1.84 -4.94
CA CYS A 108 7.41 -1.42 -3.72
C CYS A 108 8.37 -1.33 -2.55
N LEU A 109 8.11 -0.37 -1.67
CA LEU A 109 8.61 -0.32 -0.31
C LEU A 109 7.54 -0.90 0.60
N ILE A 110 7.92 -1.83 1.47
CA ILE A 110 7.04 -2.38 2.49
C ILE A 110 7.56 -1.88 3.83
N LEU A 111 6.65 -1.47 4.71
CA LEU A 111 6.93 -0.89 6.02
C LEU A 111 6.17 -1.68 7.09
N ASP A 112 6.81 -1.89 8.24
CA ASP A 112 6.23 -2.52 9.43
C ASP A 112 6.83 -1.85 10.67
N THR A 113 6.13 -1.93 11.81
CA THR A 113 6.57 -1.36 13.10
C THR A 113 7.89 -1.97 13.54
N GLU A 114 8.01 -3.29 13.39
CA GLU A 114 9.12 -4.09 13.92
C GLU A 114 9.77 -4.87 12.78
N PRO A 115 11.11 -4.94 12.74
CA PRO A 115 11.82 -5.80 11.80
C PRO A 115 11.29 -7.24 11.85
N TYR A 116 10.97 -7.80 10.68
CA TYR A 116 10.55 -9.20 10.51
C TYR A 116 9.21 -9.61 11.17
N ARG A 117 8.46 -8.70 11.81
CA ARG A 117 7.16 -9.04 12.43
C ARG A 117 6.14 -9.55 11.40
N TYR A 118 6.09 -8.96 10.21
CA TYR A 118 5.26 -9.47 9.13
C TYR A 118 5.57 -10.92 8.74
N GLN A 119 6.78 -11.45 8.96
CA GLN A 119 7.09 -12.85 8.65
C GLN A 119 6.27 -13.84 9.50
N GLN A 120 5.75 -13.38 10.65
CA GLN A 120 4.84 -14.16 11.51
C GLN A 120 3.43 -14.30 10.90
N PHE A 121 3.04 -13.39 10.01
CA PHE A 121 1.70 -13.33 9.43
C PHE A 121 1.67 -13.55 7.91
N ILE A 122 2.79 -13.30 7.22
CA ILE A 122 2.97 -13.46 5.77
C ILE A 122 4.39 -14.02 5.51
N SER A 123 4.61 -15.26 5.97
CA SER A 123 5.91 -15.96 5.87
C SER A 123 6.42 -16.08 4.44
N ASP A 124 5.52 -16.13 3.45
CA ASP A 124 5.86 -16.31 2.03
C ASP A 124 6.52 -15.08 1.38
N ILE A 125 6.51 -13.90 2.04
CA ILE A 125 7.12 -12.65 1.53
C ILE A 125 8.51 -12.38 2.17
N ALA A 126 9.01 -13.27 3.04
CA ALA A 126 10.25 -13.09 3.80
C ALA A 126 11.53 -12.81 2.98
N GLY A 127 11.51 -13.02 1.64
CA GLY A 127 12.64 -12.79 0.74
C GLY A 127 12.63 -11.48 -0.06
N GLN A 128 11.73 -10.52 0.22
CA GLN A 128 11.81 -9.17 -0.35
C GLN A 128 12.51 -8.23 0.65
N ASP A 129 13.46 -7.40 0.21
CA ASP A 129 14.15 -6.42 1.06
C ASP A 129 13.14 -5.41 1.65
N ILE A 130 12.96 -5.41 2.97
CA ILE A 130 11.97 -4.57 3.69
C ILE A 130 12.69 -3.66 4.68
N GLN A 131 12.25 -2.41 4.78
CA GLN A 131 12.80 -1.41 5.69
C GLN A 131 11.84 -1.15 6.86
N ALA A 132 12.35 -1.21 8.09
CA ALA A 132 11.58 -0.86 9.29
C ALA A 132 11.62 0.66 9.48
N HIS A 133 10.47 1.27 9.84
CA HIS A 133 10.38 2.71 10.11
C HIS A 133 10.45 3.04 11.61
N ASN A 134 10.57 2.03 12.49
CA ASN A 134 10.79 2.13 13.94
C ASN A 134 9.86 3.10 14.71
N TYR A 135 8.65 3.35 14.21
CA TYR A 135 7.72 4.28 14.85
C TYR A 135 6.91 3.54 15.93
N THR A 136 7.19 3.84 17.18
CA THR A 136 6.44 3.32 18.35
C THR A 136 5.29 4.27 18.68
N SER A 137 4.08 3.72 18.87
CA SER A 137 2.89 4.44 19.37
C SER A 137 2.92 4.58 20.88
#